data_AF-A0A926TX68-F1
#
_entry.id   AF-A0A926TX68-F1
#
_cell.length_a   1.000
_cell.length_b   1.000
_cell.length_c   1.000
_cell.angle_alpha   90.00
_cell.angle_beta   90.00
_cell.angle_gamma   90.00
#
_symmetry.space_group_name_H-M   'P 1'
#
loop_
_entity.id
_entity.type
_entity.pdbx_description
1 polymer ?
#
loop_
_entity_poly.entity_id
_entity_poly.type
_entity_poly.pdbx_seq_one_letter_code
_entity_poly.pdbx_strand_id
1 'polypeptide(L)'
;MSNELIGIYEQLVMVSQRALENHAYEVAYHALVAAMHCADDLQDEQRLAFIEQEAERQKNFIDETSSNHRLSSQAVQQRGGVNLYDSLMAQAHIHHRQAKLKQHQQRLDR
;
A
#
# COMPACT_ATOMS: atom_id res chain seq x y z
N MET A 1 20.13 7.92 7.09
CA MET A 1 19.47 6.70 6.55
C MET A 1 17.98 6.72 6.86
N SER A 2 17.53 6.58 8.11
CA SER A 2 16.08 6.60 8.45
C SER A 2 15.34 7.86 8.00
N ASN A 3 15.92 9.05 8.17
CA ASN A 3 15.26 10.32 7.84
C ASN A 3 15.10 10.54 6.32
N GLU A 4 16.00 9.98 5.51
CA GLU A 4 15.92 10.03 4.05
C GLU A 4 14.83 9.09 3.53
N LEU A 5 14.74 7.89 4.11
CA LEU A 5 13.72 6.91 3.76
C LEU A 5 12.30 7.38 4.12
N ILE A 6 12.14 8.14 5.20
CA ILE A 6 10.89 8.83 5.53
C ILE A 6 10.50 9.83 4.43
N GLY A 7 11.45 10.64 3.95
CA GLY A 7 11.19 11.59 2.87
C GLY A 7 10.81 10.89 1.55
N ILE A 8 11.47 9.77 1.23
CA ILE A 8 11.13 8.94 0.06
C ILE A 8 9.72 8.37 0.20
N TYR A 9 9.36 7.82 1.36
CA TYR A 9 8.02 7.33 1.66
C TYR A 9 6.95 8.40 1.38
N GLU A 10 7.13 9.61 1.91
CA GLU A 10 6.18 10.70 1.76
C GLU A 10 6.00 11.11 0.29
N GLN A 11 7.11 11.21 -0.46
CA GLN A 11 7.07 11.50 -1.89
C GLN A 11 6.35 10.41 -2.68
N LEU A 12 6.59 9.13 -2.37
CA LEU A 12 5.94 8.01 -3.05
C LEU A 12 4.44 7.96 -2.78
N VAL A 13 4.01 8.24 -1.54
CA VAL A 13 2.57 8.37 -1.22
C VAL A 13 1.94 9.51 -2.01
N MET A 14 2.58 10.68 -2.07
CA MET A 14 2.08 11.81 -2.85
C MET A 14 2.01 11.49 -4.35
N VAL A 15 3.03 10.84 -4.91
CA VAL A 15 3.03 10.40 -6.31
C VAL A 15 1.88 9.41 -6.56
N SER A 16 1.67 8.47 -5.64
CA SER A 16 0.60 7.48 -5.75
C SER A 16 -0.77 8.14 -5.81
N GLN A 17 -1.06 9.05 -4.87
CA GLN A 17 -2.32 9.78 -4.80
C GLN A 17 -2.56 10.63 -6.05
N ARG A 18 -1.54 11.39 -6.48
CA ARG A 18 -1.64 12.22 -7.68
C ARG A 18 -1.84 11.38 -8.95
N ALA A 19 -1.17 10.24 -9.05
CA ALA A 19 -1.35 9.34 -10.19
C ALA A 19 -2.78 8.77 -10.24
N LEU A 20 -3.36 8.41 -9.09
CA LEU A 20 -4.75 7.96 -9.02
C LEU A 20 -5.73 9.05 -9.51
N GLU A 21 -5.56 10.28 -9.03
CA GLU A 21 -6.40 11.43 -9.44
C GLU A 21 -6.33 11.71 -10.94
N ASN A 22 -5.22 11.34 -11.60
CA ASN A 22 -5.02 11.49 -13.04
C ASN A 22 -5.31 10.18 -13.81
N HIS A 23 -5.97 9.21 -13.18
CA HIS A 23 -6.32 7.90 -13.75
C HIS A 23 -5.12 7.06 -14.23
N ALA A 24 -3.91 7.37 -13.77
CA ALA A 24 -2.69 6.62 -14.03
C ALA A 24 -2.55 5.46 -13.01
N TYR A 25 -3.50 4.53 -13.05
CA TYR A 25 -3.72 3.55 -11.98
C TYR A 25 -2.53 2.62 -11.69
N GLU A 26 -1.78 2.18 -12.71
CA GLU A 26 -0.59 1.34 -12.50
C GLU A 26 0.54 2.11 -11.82
N VAL A 27 0.70 3.39 -12.16
CA VAL A 27 1.68 4.27 -11.53
C VAL A 27 1.29 4.49 -10.07
N ALA A 28 0.00 4.74 -9.82
CA ALA A 28 -0.55 4.86 -8.47
C ALA A 28 -0.24 3.61 -7.63
N TYR A 29 -0.52 2.44 -8.17
CA TYR A 29 -0.23 1.15 -7.54
C TYR A 29 1.26 0.97 -7.23
N HIS A 30 2.14 1.10 -8.23
CA HIS A 30 3.56 0.84 -8.03
C HIS A 30 4.24 1.83 -7.10
N ALA A 31 3.82 3.10 -7.11
CA ALA A 31 4.28 4.09 -6.14
C ALA A 31 3.86 3.72 -4.71
N LEU A 32 2.64 3.21 -4.52
CA LEU A 32 2.16 2.78 -3.20
C LEU A 32 2.90 1.53 -2.70
N VAL A 33 3.20 0.57 -3.59
CA VAL A 33 4.03 -0.60 -3.27
C VAL A 33 5.43 -0.17 -2.83
N ALA A 34 6.05 0.78 -3.53
CA ALA A 34 7.37 1.30 -3.13
C ALA A 34 7.32 2.00 -1.76
N ALA A 35 6.25 2.74 -1.47
CA ALA A 35 6.03 3.34 -0.16
C ALA A 35 5.87 2.27 0.94
N MET A 36 5.18 1.15 0.65
CA MET A 36 5.06 0.01 1.56
C MET A 36 6.43 -0.53 1.99
N HIS A 37 7.35 -0.71 1.03
CA HIS A 37 8.69 -1.18 1.33
C HIS A 37 9.48 -0.20 2.20
N CYS A 38 9.31 1.11 1.98
CA CYS A 38 9.91 2.11 2.87
C CYS A 38 9.37 1.99 4.31
N ALA A 39 8.06 1.80 4.46
CA ALA A 39 7.42 1.65 5.77
C ALA A 39 7.84 0.35 6.48
N ASP A 40 8.02 -0.75 5.74
CA ASP A 40 8.53 -2.00 6.29
C ASP A 40 10.00 -1.88 6.71
N ASP A 41 10.86 -1.29 5.89
CA ASP A 41 12.27 -1.07 6.24
C ASP A 41 12.43 -0.18 7.48
N LEU A 42 11.54 0.80 7.66
CA LEU A 42 11.46 1.63 8.86
C LEU A 42 10.84 0.89 10.07
N GLN A 43 10.22 -0.28 9.84
CA GLN A 43 9.41 -1.03 10.81
C GLN A 43 8.34 -0.13 11.46
N ASP A 44 7.76 0.76 10.65
CA ASP A 44 6.81 1.76 11.11
C ASP A 44 5.39 1.23 10.99
N GLU A 45 4.85 0.84 12.14
CA GLU A 45 3.49 0.34 12.28
C GLU A 45 2.43 1.27 11.67
N GLN A 46 2.54 2.57 11.92
CA GLN A 46 1.50 3.54 11.52
C GLN A 46 1.52 3.74 10.01
N ARG A 47 2.71 3.81 9.42
CA ARG A 47 2.86 3.91 7.96
C ARG A 47 2.36 2.66 7.25
N LEU A 48 2.63 1.47 7.79
CA LEU A 48 2.12 0.22 7.23
C LEU A 48 0.59 0.15 7.28
N ALA A 49 -0.03 0.55 8.39
CA ALA A 49 -1.49 0.65 8.49
C ALA A 49 -2.09 1.66 7.51
N PHE A 50 -1.41 2.78 7.28
CA PHE A 50 -1.82 3.77 6.29
C PHE A 50 -1.79 3.19 4.87
N ILE A 51 -0.75 2.44 4.50
CA ILE A 51 -0.63 1.81 3.17
C ILE A 51 -1.78 0.83 2.92
N GLU A 52 -2.17 0.04 3.93
CA GLU A 52 -3.31 -0.88 3.83
C GLU A 52 -4.61 -0.12 3.52
N GLN A 53 -4.90 0.93 4.29
CA GLN A 53 -6.10 1.77 4.10
C GLN A 53 -6.09 2.48 2.74
N GLU A 54 -4.94 3.00 2.33
CA GLU A 54 -4.79 3.70 1.05
C GLU A 54 -4.95 2.73 -0.13
N ALA A 55 -4.47 1.50 -0.02
CA ALA A 55 -4.66 0.48 -1.04
C ALA A 55 -6.16 0.12 -1.21
N GLU A 56 -6.90 -0.01 -0.10
CA GLU A 56 -8.36 -0.21 -0.13
C GLU A 56 -9.06 0.97 -0.80
N ARG A 57 -8.72 2.20 -0.40
CA ARG A 57 -9.31 3.42 -0.97
C ARG A 57 -9.09 3.52 -2.47
N GLN A 58 -7.89 3.24 -2.96
CA GLN A 58 -7.56 3.28 -4.39
C GLN A 58 -8.31 2.20 -5.18
N LYS A 59 -8.41 0.98 -4.63
CA LYS A 59 -9.19 -0.10 -5.23
C LYS A 59 -10.66 0.31 -5.40
N ASN A 60 -11.29 0.83 -4.33
CA ASN A 60 -12.68 1.26 -4.35
C ASN A 60 -12.89 2.40 -5.37
N PHE A 61 -11.96 3.36 -5.43
CA PHE A 61 -12.01 4.42 -6.44
C PHE A 61 -11.97 3.87 -7.88
N ILE A 62 -11.11 2.89 -8.17
CA ILE A 62 -11.04 2.26 -9.50
C ILE A 62 -12.33 1.50 -9.81
N ASP A 63 -12.87 0.77 -8.83
CA ASP A 63 -14.12 0.02 -8.99
C ASP A 63 -15.32 0.94 -9.30
N GLU A 64 -15.38 2.12 -8.67
CA GLU A 64 -16.43 3.12 -8.88
C GLU A 64 -16.26 3.90 -10.20
N THR A 65 -15.03 4.30 -10.54
CA THR A 65 -14.77 5.21 -11.67
C THR A 65 -14.44 4.52 -12.97
N SER A 66 -14.01 3.26 -12.93
CA SER A 66 -13.49 2.54 -14.10
C SER A 66 -13.62 1.02 -13.94
N SER A 67 -14.86 0.53 -13.77
CA SER A 67 -15.17 -0.88 -13.53
C SER A 67 -14.67 -1.86 -14.61
N ASN A 68 -14.39 -1.40 -15.84
CA ASN A 68 -13.80 -2.23 -16.91
C ASN A 68 -12.26 -2.17 -16.97
N HIS A 69 -11.62 -1.34 -16.15
CA HIS A 69 -10.17 -1.22 -16.13
C HIS A 69 -9.53 -2.50 -15.57
N ARG A 70 -8.37 -2.91 -16.07
CA ARG A 70 -7.72 -4.18 -15.67
C ARG A 70 -7.41 -4.28 -14.17
N LEU A 71 -7.31 -3.18 -13.44
CA LEU A 71 -7.09 -3.18 -11.99
C LEU A 71 -8.39 -3.19 -11.17
N SER A 72 -9.56 -3.03 -11.79
CA SER A 72 -10.83 -3.15 -11.10
C SER A 72 -11.07 -4.60 -10.66
N SER A 73 -11.77 -4.77 -9.55
CA SER A 73 -12.22 -6.05 -9.02
C SER A 73 -13.05 -6.82 -10.06
N GLN A 74 -13.95 -6.14 -10.76
CA GLN A 74 -14.79 -6.76 -11.79
C GLN A 74 -13.95 -7.34 -12.93
N ALA A 75 -13.03 -6.56 -13.51
CA ALA A 75 -12.21 -7.00 -14.63
C ALA A 75 -11.21 -8.09 -14.21
N VAL A 76 -10.72 -8.05 -12.97
CA VAL A 76 -9.88 -9.10 -12.38
C VAL A 76 -10.67 -10.41 -12.26
N GLN A 77 -11.89 -10.35 -11.72
CA GLN A 77 -12.73 -11.52 -11.53
C GLN A 77 -13.09 -12.16 -12.88
N GLN A 78 -13.43 -11.37 -13.89
CA GLN A 78 -13.78 -11.86 -15.23
C GLN A 78 -12.63 -12.62 -15.90
N ARG A 79 -11.38 -12.23 -15.68
CA ARG A 79 -10.20 -12.94 -16.21
C ARG A 79 -9.70 -14.07 -15.30
N GLY A 80 -10.33 -14.30 -14.14
CA GLY A 80 -9.90 -15.32 -13.17
C GLY A 80 -8.57 -15.00 -12.47
N GLY A 81 -8.23 -13.72 -12.29
CA GLY A 81 -6.98 -13.29 -11.67
C GLY A 81 -7.09 -12.94 -10.18
N VAL A 82 -5.96 -12.59 -9.57
CA VAL A 82 -5.88 -11.98 -8.24
C VAL A 82 -5.77 -10.46 -8.40
N ASN A 83 -6.47 -9.69 -7.56
CA ASN A 83 -6.38 -8.23 -7.60
C ASN A 83 -5.05 -7.79 -6.96
N LEU A 84 -4.34 -6.89 -7.63
CA LEU A 84 -3.06 -6.38 -7.16
C LEU A 84 -3.22 -5.58 -5.85
N TYR A 85 -4.32 -4.85 -5.68
CA TYR A 85 -4.61 -4.13 -4.44
C TYR A 85 -4.94 -5.09 -3.28
N ASP A 86 -5.64 -6.19 -3.54
CA ASP A 86 -5.85 -7.24 -2.51
C ASP A 86 -4.52 -7.84 -2.05
N SER A 87 -3.61 -8.07 -2.99
CA SER A 87 -2.26 -8.55 -2.69
C SER A 87 -1.45 -7.55 -1.88
N LEU A 88 -1.57 -6.24 -2.18
CA LEU A 88 -0.88 -5.18 -1.46
C LEU A 88 -1.43 -5.02 -0.03
N MET A 89 -2.75 -5.01 0.15
CA MET A 89 -3.38 -4.96 1.48
C MET A 89 -2.92 -6.13 2.35
N ALA A 90 -2.91 -7.34 1.79
CA ALA A 90 -2.43 -8.53 2.51
C ALA A 90 -0.96 -8.41 2.93
N GLN A 91 -0.08 -7.91 2.05
CA GLN A 91 1.33 -7.67 2.38
C GLN A 91 1.47 -6.61 3.47
N ALA A 92 0.84 -5.45 3.31
CA ALA A 92 0.89 -4.36 4.28
C ALA A 92 0.43 -4.82 5.68
N HIS A 93 -0.65 -5.59 5.76
CA HIS A 93 -1.14 -6.19 7.01
C HIS A 93 -0.15 -7.16 7.66
N ILE A 94 0.50 -8.01 6.86
CA ILE A 94 1.53 -8.95 7.38
C ILE A 94 2.70 -8.16 7.97
N HIS A 95 3.23 -7.20 7.23
CA HIS A 95 4.33 -6.34 7.70
C HIS A 95 3.92 -5.53 8.94
N HIS A 96 2.68 -5.00 8.97
CA HIS A 96 2.11 -4.29 10.12
C HIS A 96 2.12 -5.14 11.38
N ARG A 97 1.65 -6.39 11.28
CA ARG A 97 1.68 -7.33 12.42
C ARG A 97 3.09 -7.69 12.86
N GLN A 98 4.03 -7.86 11.93
CA GLN A 98 5.43 -8.16 12.24
C GLN A 98 6.08 -6.99 12.99
N ALA A 99 5.85 -5.75 12.56
CA ALA A 99 6.34 -4.55 13.24
C ALA A 99 5.79 -4.46 14.68
N LYS A 100 4.48 -4.69 14.87
CA LYS A 100 3.85 -4.75 16.21
C LYS A 100 4.51 -5.76 17.13
N LEU A 101 4.71 -6.99 16.64
CA LEU A 101 5.29 -8.07 17.44
C LEU A 101 6.73 -7.74 17.86
N LYS A 102 7.55 -7.21 16.96
CA LYS A 102 8.93 -6.79 17.27
C LYS A 102 8.96 -5.69 18.33
N GLN A 103 8.09 -4.68 18.21
CA GLN A 103 8.00 -3.60 19.20
C GLN A 103 7.56 -4.12 20.57
N HIS A 104 6.63 -5.08 20.62
CA HIS A 104 6.20 -5.70 21.87
C HIS A 104 7.34 -6.48 22.53
N GLN A 105 8.07 -7.30 21.77
CA GLN A 105 9.22 -8.05 22.27
C GLN A 105 10.30 -7.13 22.87
N GLN A 106 10.65 -6.05 22.17
CA GLN A 106 11.63 -5.06 22.64
C GLN A 106 11.21 -4.36 23.94
N ARG A 107 9.91 -4.27 24.24
CA ARG A 107 9.42 -3.71 25.50
C ARG A 107 9.51 -4.70 26.66
N LEU A 108 9.38 -6.00 26.38
CA LEU A 108 9.51 -7.06 27.39
C LEU A 108 10.97 -7.30 27.78
N ASP A 109 11.90 -7.06 26.85
CA ASP A 109 13.34 -7.27 27.07
C ASP A 109 14.06 -6.08 27.75
N ARG A 110 13.34 -5.02 28.13
CA ARG A 110 13.86 -3.82 28.82
C ARG A 110 13.51 -3.82 30.30
#